data_AF-A0A1X6ZG46-F1
#
_entry.id   AF-A0A1X6ZG46-F1
#
_cell.length_a   1.000
_cell.length_b   1.000
_cell.length_c   1.000
_cell.angle_alpha   90.00
_cell.angle_beta   90.00
_cell.angle_gamma   90.00
#
_symmetry.space_group_name_H-M   'P 1'
#
loop_
_entity.id
_entity.type
_entity.pdbx_description
1 polymer ?
#
loop_
_entity_poly.entity_id
_entity_poly.type
_entity_poly.pdbx_seq_one_letter_code
_entity_poly.pdbx_strand_id
1 'polypeptide(L)'
;MSFMTTNMFAPRIWGFDFAAPQARVALQAGWGRRDLLWESLMEQGCADFAAGDTRAARRAFRRARLLSLLLPAADLRRAASDAALGVVLEAPGRLARASAAFERRGAQAIAAMQIAPRARSSLFHLRMEARHRDTYHANMRKRLTAIAGETAGSLANMAAGKAPAHRLYSRWLGERPSVHDDTRKILSACLLIPGG
;
A
#
# COMPACT_ATOMS: atom_id res chain seq x y z
N MET A 1 35.61 -2.95 -36.37
CA MET A 1 34.19 -3.31 -36.19
C MET A 1 33.68 -2.55 -34.97
N SER A 2 32.86 -1.52 -35.18
CA SER A 2 32.33 -0.68 -34.10
C SER A 2 31.05 -1.33 -33.58
N PHE A 3 31.04 -1.75 -32.31
CA PHE A 3 29.84 -2.25 -31.65
C PHE A 3 28.94 -1.06 -31.34
N MET A 4 27.91 -0.88 -32.15
CA MET A 4 26.87 0.10 -31.93
C MET A 4 25.98 -0.42 -30.80
N THR A 5 26.22 0.04 -29.57
CA THR A 5 25.38 -0.26 -28.42
C THR A 5 24.06 0.49 -28.56
N THR A 6 23.05 -0.17 -29.11
CA THR A 6 21.69 0.38 -29.21
C THR A 6 21.08 0.48 -27.81
N ASN A 7 21.19 1.65 -27.18
CA ASN A 7 20.43 1.98 -25.98
C ASN A 7 18.93 2.01 -26.32
N MET A 8 18.27 0.86 -26.22
CA MET A 8 16.81 0.75 -26.26
C MET A 8 16.22 1.37 -24.97
N PHE A 9 16.08 2.69 -24.94
CA PHE A 9 15.18 3.35 -24.00
C PHE A 9 13.74 3.11 -24.46
N ALA A 10 13.21 1.92 -24.18
CA ALA A 10 11.78 1.69 -24.30
C ALA A 10 11.05 2.66 -23.37
N PRO A 11 10.07 3.44 -23.86
CA PRO A 11 9.35 4.39 -23.02
C PRO A 11 8.71 3.65 -21.84
N ARG A 12 8.90 4.19 -20.63
CA ARG A 12 8.34 3.63 -19.39
C ARG A 12 6.82 3.77 -19.44
N ILE A 13 6.12 2.77 -19.99
CA ILE A 13 4.65 2.76 -20.19
C ILE A 13 3.88 3.11 -18.90
N TRP A 14 4.49 2.88 -17.73
CA TRP A 14 3.91 3.15 -16.41
C TRP A 14 4.75 4.06 -15.50
N GLY A 15 5.82 4.67 -16.01
CA GLY A 15 6.72 5.54 -15.20
C GLY A 15 7.56 4.80 -14.13
N PHE A 16 7.41 3.49 -13.96
CA PHE A 16 8.15 2.70 -12.97
C PHE A 16 9.35 1.97 -13.59
N ASP A 17 10.46 1.96 -12.87
CA ASP A 17 11.70 1.29 -13.28
C ASP A 17 11.89 -0.04 -12.53
N PHE A 18 11.59 -1.15 -13.20
CA PHE A 18 11.79 -2.49 -12.64
C PHE A 18 13.25 -2.93 -12.58
N ALA A 19 14.16 -2.25 -13.28
CA ALA A 19 15.58 -2.51 -13.20
C ALA A 19 16.23 -1.84 -11.98
N ALA A 20 15.53 -0.91 -11.32
CA ALA A 20 16.01 -0.25 -10.13
C ALA A 20 16.36 -1.26 -9.02
N PRO A 21 17.43 -1.04 -8.22
CA PRO A 21 17.86 -1.97 -7.18
C PRO A 21 16.75 -2.37 -6.20
N GLN A 22 15.92 -1.41 -5.78
CA GLN A 22 14.82 -1.67 -4.85
C GLN A 22 13.74 -2.57 -5.47
N ALA A 23 13.42 -2.38 -6.76
CA ALA A 23 12.47 -3.22 -7.48
C ALA A 23 12.99 -4.66 -7.60
N ARG A 24 14.29 -4.84 -7.86
CA ARG A 24 14.92 -6.17 -7.91
C ARG A 24 14.86 -6.88 -6.55
N VAL A 25 15.16 -6.17 -5.46
CA VAL A 25 15.05 -6.72 -4.09
C VAL A 25 13.62 -7.14 -3.78
N ALA A 26 12.64 -6.33 -4.14
CA ALA A 26 11.23 -6.69 -3.92
C ALA A 26 10.80 -7.92 -4.71
N LEU A 27 11.20 -8.01 -6.00
CA LEU A 27 10.93 -9.18 -6.83
C LEU A 27 11.58 -10.46 -6.25
N GLN A 28 12.81 -10.35 -5.74
CA GLN A 28 13.50 -11.45 -5.04
C GLN A 28 12.80 -11.84 -3.73
N ALA A 29 12.16 -10.89 -3.05
CA ALA A 29 11.35 -11.12 -1.85
C ALA A 29 9.95 -11.70 -2.16
N GLY A 30 9.65 -12.04 -3.43
CA GLY A 30 8.39 -12.65 -3.84
C GLY A 30 7.27 -11.65 -4.13
N TRP A 31 7.54 -10.34 -4.12
CA TRP A 31 6.57 -9.37 -4.65
C TRP A 31 6.45 -9.50 -6.17
N GLY A 32 5.23 -9.40 -6.67
CA GLY A 32 4.98 -9.34 -8.10
C GLY A 32 5.18 -7.93 -8.66
N ARG A 33 5.37 -7.84 -9.98
CA ARG A 33 5.40 -6.55 -10.70
C ARG A 33 4.14 -5.71 -10.43
N ARG A 34 3.00 -6.36 -10.26
CA ARG A 34 1.71 -5.71 -9.95
C ARG A 34 1.72 -5.06 -8.57
N ASP A 35 2.36 -5.68 -7.59
CA ASP A 35 2.45 -5.13 -6.23
C ASP A 35 3.24 -3.82 -6.25
N LEU A 36 4.39 -3.82 -6.94
CA LEU A 36 5.26 -2.65 -7.08
C LEU A 36 4.61 -1.52 -7.87
N LEU A 37 3.99 -1.84 -9.01
CA LEU A 37 3.29 -0.84 -9.81
C LEU A 37 2.12 -0.23 -9.04
N TRP A 38 1.36 -1.06 -8.32
CA TRP A 38 0.23 -0.58 -7.55
C TRP A 38 0.70 0.39 -6.47
N GLU A 39 1.71 -0.01 -5.68
CA GLU A 39 2.24 0.84 -4.60
C GLU A 39 2.80 2.15 -5.15
N SER A 40 3.61 2.09 -6.22
CA SER A 40 4.17 3.29 -6.84
C SER A 40 3.11 4.23 -7.42
N LEU A 41 2.06 3.70 -8.06
CA LEU A 41 0.96 4.53 -8.56
C LEU A 41 0.18 5.19 -7.43
N MET A 42 0.01 4.50 -6.29
CA MET A 42 -0.66 5.06 -5.13
C MET A 42 0.22 6.11 -4.42
N GLU A 43 1.52 5.87 -4.27
CA GLU A 43 2.48 6.86 -3.76
C GLU A 43 2.52 8.11 -4.64
N GLN A 44 2.64 7.94 -5.97
CA GLN A 44 2.61 9.04 -6.92
C GLN A 44 1.29 9.82 -6.82
N GLY A 45 0.16 9.12 -6.79
CA GLY A 45 -1.15 9.78 -6.71
C GLY A 45 -1.32 10.59 -5.43
N CYS A 46 -0.83 10.09 -4.29
CA CYS A 46 -0.85 10.81 -3.03
C CYS A 46 0.10 12.01 -3.03
N ALA A 47 1.29 11.88 -3.61
CA ALA A 47 2.23 12.99 -3.78
C ALA A 47 1.66 14.10 -4.68
N ASP A 48 1.10 13.74 -5.83
CA ASP A 48 0.45 14.68 -6.75
C ASP A 48 -0.73 15.39 -6.08
N PHE A 49 -1.54 14.66 -5.31
CA PHE A 49 -2.65 15.25 -4.56
C PHE A 49 -2.16 16.24 -3.50
N ALA A 50 -1.12 15.89 -2.75
CA ALA A 50 -0.51 16.77 -1.75
C ALA A 50 0.11 18.04 -2.38
N ALA A 51 0.61 17.93 -3.62
CA ALA A 51 1.11 19.06 -4.40
C ALA A 51 0.00 19.91 -5.07
N GLY A 52 -1.28 19.51 -4.94
CA GLY A 52 -2.42 20.19 -5.56
C GLY A 52 -2.68 19.82 -7.02
N ASP A 53 -1.92 18.91 -7.62
CA ASP A 53 -2.18 18.40 -8.97
C ASP A 53 -3.23 17.27 -8.95
N THR A 54 -4.49 17.67 -8.75
CA THR A 54 -5.63 16.75 -8.74
C THR A 54 -5.79 15.99 -10.06
N ARG A 55 -5.32 16.54 -11.20
CA ARG A 55 -5.42 15.88 -12.51
C ARG A 55 -4.43 14.72 -12.59
N ALA A 56 -3.19 14.92 -12.18
CA ALA A 56 -2.17 13.87 -12.11
C ALA A 56 -2.55 12.79 -11.09
N ALA A 57 -2.96 13.20 -9.88
CA ALA A 57 -3.44 12.30 -8.84
C ALA A 57 -4.58 11.39 -9.35
N ARG A 58 -5.59 11.98 -10.01
CA ARG A 58 -6.71 11.23 -10.60
C ARG A 58 -6.25 10.21 -11.64
N ARG A 59 -5.29 10.55 -12.51
CA ARG A 59 -4.74 9.60 -13.50
C ARG A 59 -4.03 8.45 -12.80
N ALA A 60 -3.20 8.74 -11.80
CA ALA A 60 -2.47 7.74 -11.03
C ALA A 60 -3.42 6.76 -10.31
N PHE A 61 -4.42 7.29 -9.59
CA PHE A 61 -5.40 6.46 -8.88
C PHE A 61 -6.32 5.66 -9.81
N ARG A 62 -6.67 6.18 -10.99
CA ARG A 62 -7.42 5.41 -12.01
C ARG A 62 -6.62 4.20 -12.48
N ARG A 63 -5.32 4.41 -12.75
CA ARG A 63 -4.39 3.34 -13.13
C ARG A 63 -4.23 2.31 -12.02
N ALA A 64 -4.01 2.76 -10.78
CA ALA A 64 -3.92 1.88 -9.62
C ALA A 64 -5.21 1.07 -9.42
N ARG A 65 -6.38 1.68 -9.64
CA ARG A 65 -7.66 1.00 -9.57
C ARG A 65 -7.83 -0.07 -10.63
N LEU A 66 -7.46 0.21 -11.88
CA LEU A 66 -7.50 -0.79 -12.96
C LEU A 66 -6.59 -1.97 -12.64
N LEU A 67 -5.38 -1.69 -12.14
CA LEU A 67 -4.43 -2.72 -11.73
C LEU A 67 -4.97 -3.55 -10.55
N SER A 68 -5.63 -2.92 -9.58
CA SER A 68 -6.18 -3.63 -8.41
C SER A 68 -7.34 -4.57 -8.77
N LEU A 69 -7.99 -4.41 -9.94
CA LEU A 69 -8.97 -5.39 -10.42
C LEU A 69 -8.36 -6.77 -10.71
N LEU A 70 -7.05 -6.84 -10.94
CA LEU A 70 -6.31 -8.09 -11.18
C LEU A 70 -5.87 -8.78 -9.87
N LEU A 71 -6.11 -8.16 -8.72
CA LEU A 71 -5.83 -8.73 -7.40
C LEU A 71 -7.05 -9.55 -6.91
N PRO A 72 -6.84 -10.49 -5.97
CA PRO A 72 -7.94 -11.23 -5.36
C PRO A 72 -9.02 -10.30 -4.84
N ALA A 73 -10.29 -10.74 -4.93
CA ALA A 73 -11.42 -9.89 -4.56
C ALA A 73 -11.36 -9.41 -3.09
N ALA A 74 -10.74 -10.22 -2.22
CA ALA A 74 -10.53 -9.95 -0.80
C ALA A 74 -9.32 -9.03 -0.49
N ASP A 75 -8.48 -8.72 -1.48
CA ASP A 75 -7.28 -7.90 -1.29
C ASP A 75 -7.67 -6.44 -0.95
N LEU A 76 -7.18 -5.94 0.18
CA LEU A 76 -7.49 -4.61 0.71
C LEU A 76 -7.04 -3.48 -0.24
N ARG A 77 -6.06 -3.74 -1.11
CA ARG A 77 -5.61 -2.77 -2.12
C ARG A 77 -6.69 -2.40 -3.12
N ARG A 78 -7.70 -3.26 -3.31
CA ARG A 78 -8.89 -2.93 -4.10
C ARG A 78 -9.72 -1.84 -3.43
N ALA A 79 -9.95 -1.97 -2.12
CA ALA A 79 -10.68 -0.99 -1.32
C ALA A 79 -9.89 0.33 -1.23
N ALA A 80 -8.58 0.25 -1.03
CA ALA A 80 -7.69 1.42 -0.98
C ALA A 80 -7.71 2.23 -2.29
N SER A 81 -7.61 1.57 -3.45
CA SER A 81 -7.73 2.27 -4.75
C SER A 81 -9.11 2.90 -4.97
N ASP A 82 -10.18 2.24 -4.53
CA ASP A 82 -11.53 2.82 -4.58
C ASP A 82 -11.67 4.04 -3.65
N ALA A 83 -11.07 3.97 -2.45
CA ALA A 83 -11.04 5.08 -1.51
C ALA A 83 -10.28 6.28 -2.09
N ALA A 84 -9.07 6.07 -2.61
CA ALA A 84 -8.27 7.15 -3.18
C ALA A 84 -8.96 7.83 -4.37
N LEU A 85 -9.61 7.05 -5.24
CA LEU A 85 -10.48 7.60 -6.27
C LEU A 85 -11.70 8.34 -5.70
N GLY A 86 -12.27 7.84 -4.60
CA GLY A 86 -13.37 8.47 -3.89
C GLY A 86 -13.01 9.89 -3.44
N VAL A 87 -11.81 10.08 -2.92
CA VAL A 87 -11.32 11.40 -2.48
C VAL A 87 -11.17 12.36 -3.66
N VAL A 88 -10.40 11.99 -4.69
CA VAL A 88 -10.11 12.91 -5.83
C VAL A 88 -11.28 13.15 -6.78
N LEU A 89 -12.36 12.39 -6.63
CA LEU A 89 -13.62 12.56 -7.36
C LEU A 89 -14.75 13.09 -6.48
N GLU A 90 -14.47 13.39 -5.20
CA GLU A 90 -15.47 13.84 -4.23
C GLU A 90 -16.70 12.93 -4.20
N ALA A 91 -16.46 11.62 -4.22
CA ALA A 91 -17.47 10.59 -4.33
C ALA A 91 -17.63 9.85 -2.98
N PRO A 92 -18.44 10.36 -2.02
CA PRO A 92 -18.57 9.79 -0.69
C PRO A 92 -19.07 8.34 -0.70
N GLY A 93 -19.90 7.96 -1.69
CA GLY A 93 -20.32 6.57 -1.87
C GLY A 93 -19.19 5.58 -2.21
N ARG A 94 -18.03 6.06 -2.71
CA ARG A 94 -16.83 5.22 -2.86
C ARG A 94 -16.11 5.04 -1.53
N LEU A 95 -16.03 6.10 -0.72
CA LEU A 95 -15.43 6.07 0.61
C LEU A 95 -16.20 5.15 1.55
N ALA A 96 -17.54 5.26 1.58
CA ALA A 96 -18.39 4.38 2.37
C ALA A 96 -18.24 2.89 1.99
N ARG A 97 -18.20 2.59 0.68
CA ARG A 97 -17.96 1.21 0.21
C ARG A 97 -16.57 0.69 0.56
N ALA A 98 -15.55 1.55 0.50
CA ALA A 98 -14.20 1.19 0.89
C ALA A 98 -14.11 0.94 2.41
N SER A 99 -14.71 1.79 3.23
CA SER A 99 -14.83 1.60 4.69
C SER A 99 -15.44 0.24 5.02
N ALA A 100 -16.62 -0.08 4.46
CA ALA A 100 -17.28 -1.38 4.65
C ALA A 100 -16.46 -2.56 4.10
N ALA A 101 -15.57 -2.35 3.13
CA ALA A 101 -14.67 -3.40 2.65
C ALA A 101 -13.53 -3.67 3.65
N PHE A 102 -12.96 -2.62 4.27
CA PHE A 102 -11.95 -2.76 5.33
C PHE A 102 -12.54 -3.47 6.56
N GLU A 103 -13.74 -3.09 7.00
CA GLU A 103 -14.41 -3.74 8.14
C GLU A 103 -14.64 -5.24 7.91
N ARG A 104 -15.21 -5.59 6.74
CA ARG A 104 -15.56 -6.99 6.44
C ARG A 104 -14.36 -7.89 6.19
N ARG A 105 -13.28 -7.35 5.60
CA ARG A 105 -12.19 -8.17 5.05
C ARG A 105 -10.86 -7.95 5.76
N GLY A 106 -10.71 -6.89 6.53
CA GLY A 106 -9.46 -6.51 7.19
C GLY A 106 -8.92 -7.62 8.07
N ALA A 107 -9.75 -8.11 9.00
CA ALA A 107 -9.37 -9.20 9.91
C ALA A 107 -8.94 -10.47 9.14
N GLN A 108 -9.68 -10.84 8.09
CA GLN A 108 -9.36 -12.03 7.28
C GLN A 108 -8.04 -11.86 6.52
N ALA A 109 -7.83 -10.70 5.88
CA ALA A 109 -6.60 -10.42 5.14
C ALA A 109 -5.37 -10.44 6.07
N ILE A 110 -5.50 -9.89 7.29
CA ILE A 110 -4.43 -9.86 8.29
C ILE A 110 -4.17 -11.25 8.89
N ALA A 111 -5.21 -12.06 9.07
CA ALA A 111 -5.05 -13.44 9.51
C ALA A 111 -4.27 -14.28 8.48
N ALA A 112 -4.57 -14.12 7.20
CA ALA A 112 -3.97 -14.86 6.10
C ALA A 112 -2.56 -14.38 5.69
N MET A 113 -2.12 -13.20 6.15
CA MET A 113 -0.85 -12.60 5.72
C MET A 113 0.37 -13.42 6.16
N GLN A 114 1.38 -13.46 5.30
CA GLN A 114 2.70 -14.01 5.64
C GLN A 114 3.62 -12.90 6.18
N ILE A 115 4.13 -13.11 7.39
CA ILE A 115 5.09 -12.20 8.02
C ILE A 115 6.50 -12.75 7.76
N ALA A 116 7.29 -11.99 7.00
CA ALA A 116 8.67 -12.36 6.73
C ALA A 116 9.55 -12.06 7.97
N PRO A 117 10.57 -12.89 8.26
CA PRO A 117 11.58 -12.57 9.26
C PRO A 117 12.24 -11.23 8.92
N ARG A 118 12.47 -10.38 9.92
CA ARG A 118 13.09 -9.07 9.70
C ARG A 118 14.53 -9.05 10.20
N ALA A 119 15.41 -8.40 9.45
CA ALA A 119 16.77 -8.14 9.91
C ALA A 119 16.74 -7.29 11.20
N ARG A 120 17.60 -7.67 12.17
CA ARG A 120 17.79 -6.98 13.45
C ARG A 120 19.28 -6.75 13.67
N SER A 121 19.61 -5.60 14.25
CA SER A 121 21.00 -5.18 14.50
C SER A 121 21.74 -6.01 15.56
N SER A 122 21.07 -6.91 16.28
CA SER A 122 21.71 -7.75 17.30
C SER A 122 21.18 -9.18 17.28
N LEU A 123 22.11 -10.13 17.43
CA LEU A 123 21.84 -11.57 17.50
C LEU A 123 20.96 -11.92 18.73
N PHE A 124 21.03 -11.14 19.80
CA PHE A 124 20.12 -11.25 20.94
C PHE A 124 18.65 -11.07 20.50
N HIS A 125 18.35 -10.03 19.71
CA HIS A 125 17.00 -9.77 19.22
C HIS A 125 16.54 -10.84 18.23
N LEU A 126 17.44 -11.37 17.41
CA LEU A 126 17.13 -12.51 16.54
C LEU A 126 16.76 -13.76 17.35
N ARG A 127 17.49 -14.05 18.43
CA ARG A 127 17.18 -15.17 19.34
C ARG A 127 15.85 -14.96 20.07
N MET A 128 15.56 -13.74 20.52
CA MET A 128 14.29 -13.41 21.16
C MET A 128 13.11 -13.52 20.20
N GLU A 129 13.25 -13.02 18.96
CA GLU A 129 12.22 -13.13 17.93
C GLU A 129 11.98 -14.60 17.55
N ALA A 130 13.04 -15.41 17.42
CA ALA A 130 12.91 -16.84 17.16
C ALA A 130 12.21 -17.58 18.33
N ARG A 131 12.57 -17.27 19.58
CA ARG A 131 11.98 -17.89 20.78
C ARG A 131 10.51 -17.51 20.99
N HIS A 132 10.12 -16.29 20.65
CA HIS A 132 8.78 -15.75 20.90
C HIS A 132 8.03 -15.42 19.60
N ARG A 133 8.30 -16.16 18.53
CA ARG A 133 7.83 -15.85 17.17
C ARG A 133 6.34 -15.64 17.09
N ASP A 134 5.57 -16.51 17.74
CA ASP A 134 4.11 -16.43 17.74
C ASP A 134 3.60 -15.16 18.43
N THR A 135 4.24 -14.74 19.53
CA THR A 135 3.92 -13.49 20.21
C THR A 135 4.23 -12.27 19.35
N TYR A 136 5.38 -12.25 18.65
CA TYR A 136 5.72 -11.19 17.71
C TYR A 136 4.72 -11.12 16.55
N HIS A 137 4.35 -12.27 15.99
CA HIS A 137 3.37 -12.36 14.91
C HIS A 137 1.97 -11.92 15.38
N ALA A 138 1.54 -12.34 16.57
CA ALA A 138 0.28 -11.94 17.17
C ALA A 138 0.22 -10.43 17.43
N ASN A 139 1.29 -9.84 17.97
CA ASN A 139 1.39 -8.40 18.18
C ASN A 139 1.37 -7.61 16.86
N MET A 140 2.06 -8.11 15.82
CA MET A 140 2.03 -7.50 14.49
C MET A 140 0.62 -7.52 13.90
N ARG A 141 -0.07 -8.67 13.96
CA ARG A 141 -1.47 -8.81 13.53
C ARG A 141 -2.38 -7.86 14.30
N LYS A 142 -2.27 -7.81 15.63
CA LYS A 142 -3.04 -6.89 16.48
C LYS A 142 -2.85 -5.43 16.04
N ARG A 143 -1.61 -5.00 15.80
CA ARG A 143 -1.31 -3.65 15.32
C ARG A 143 -1.94 -3.37 13.96
N LEU A 144 -1.79 -4.27 13.00
CA LEU A 144 -2.36 -4.09 11.67
C LEU A 144 -3.89 -4.10 11.69
N THR A 145 -4.51 -4.88 12.58
CA THR A 145 -5.97 -4.89 12.77
C THR A 145 -6.45 -3.55 13.30
N ALA A 146 -5.75 -2.98 14.28
CA ALA A 146 -6.06 -1.64 14.78
C ALA A 146 -5.97 -0.59 13.67
N ILE A 147 -4.87 -0.60 12.89
CA ILE A 147 -4.68 0.33 11.77
C ILE A 147 -5.78 0.15 10.70
N ALA A 148 -6.16 -1.07 10.36
CA ALA A 148 -7.24 -1.32 9.40
C ALA A 148 -8.61 -0.79 9.90
N GLY A 149 -8.88 -0.91 11.21
CA GLY A 149 -10.06 -0.31 11.84
C GLY A 149 -10.01 1.22 11.84
N GLU A 150 -8.86 1.81 12.15
CA GLU A 150 -8.62 3.26 12.06
C GLU A 150 -8.84 3.76 10.62
N THR A 151 -8.39 3.02 9.61
CA THR A 151 -8.65 3.32 8.19
C THR A 151 -10.14 3.25 7.85
N ALA A 152 -10.83 2.20 8.27
CA ALA A 152 -12.27 2.11 8.07
C ALA A 152 -13.03 3.30 8.68
N GLY A 153 -12.68 3.69 9.91
CA GLY A 153 -13.25 4.84 10.60
C GLY A 153 -12.93 6.17 9.91
N SER A 154 -11.68 6.39 9.48
CA SER A 154 -11.30 7.57 8.70
C SER A 154 -12.10 7.67 7.40
N LEU A 155 -12.26 6.56 6.68
CA LEU A 155 -13.04 6.53 5.44
C LEU A 155 -14.52 6.82 5.67
N ALA A 156 -15.09 6.32 6.76
CA ALA A 156 -16.47 6.63 7.16
C ALA A 156 -16.65 8.11 7.50
N ASN A 157 -15.71 8.70 8.26
CA ASN A 157 -15.70 10.13 8.56
C ASN A 157 -15.63 10.97 7.29
N MET A 158 -14.69 10.66 6.40
CA MET A 158 -14.53 11.37 5.13
C MET A 158 -15.77 11.24 4.23
N ALA A 159 -16.41 10.07 4.21
CA ALA A 159 -17.69 9.88 3.51
C ALA A 159 -18.81 10.77 4.05
N ALA A 160 -18.77 11.07 5.35
CA ALA A 160 -19.70 11.98 6.04
C ALA A 160 -19.25 13.46 6.01
N GLY A 161 -18.21 13.81 5.25
CA GLY A 161 -17.67 15.17 5.19
C GLY A 161 -16.89 15.61 6.44
N LYS A 162 -16.50 14.68 7.31
CA LYS A 162 -15.71 14.93 8.51
C LYS A 162 -14.22 14.65 8.25
N ALA A 163 -13.36 15.26 9.07
CA ALA A 163 -11.94 14.98 9.05
C ALA A 163 -11.65 13.49 9.37
N PRO A 164 -10.62 12.88 8.74
CA PRO A 164 -10.23 11.52 9.07
C PRO A 164 -9.78 11.41 10.53
N ALA A 165 -10.06 10.27 11.16
CA ALA A 165 -9.76 10.02 12.57
C ALA A 165 -8.26 9.84 12.85
N HIS A 166 -7.45 9.58 11.81
CA HIS A 166 -6.00 9.45 11.93
C HIS A 166 -5.28 9.83 10.63
N ARG A 167 -3.97 10.06 10.74
CA ARG A 167 -3.08 10.38 9.62
C ARG A 167 -2.96 9.20 8.64
N LEU A 168 -3.33 9.43 7.38
CA LEU A 168 -3.24 8.45 6.29
C LEU A 168 -1.89 8.55 5.57
N TYR A 169 -1.82 9.25 4.43
CA TYR A 169 -0.60 9.32 3.62
C TYR A 169 0.61 9.89 4.38
N SER A 170 0.40 10.90 5.24
CA SER A 170 1.49 11.45 6.07
C SER A 170 2.08 10.43 7.03
N ARG A 171 1.28 9.46 7.51
CA ARG A 171 1.76 8.34 8.33
C ARG A 171 2.53 7.32 7.50
N TRP A 172 2.12 7.05 6.26
CA TRP A 172 2.85 6.18 5.35
C TRP A 172 4.30 6.63 5.17
N LEU A 173 4.52 7.94 4.97
CA LEU A 173 5.86 8.50 4.78
C LEU A 173 6.82 8.20 5.96
N GLY A 174 6.29 8.12 7.19
CA GLY A 174 7.07 7.81 8.40
C GLY A 174 7.11 6.33 8.78
N GLU A 175 6.08 5.54 8.44
CA GLU A 175 5.93 4.15 8.85
C GLU A 175 6.18 3.12 7.73
N ARG A 176 6.54 3.56 6.51
CA ARG A 176 6.81 2.67 5.37
C ARG A 176 7.86 1.60 5.71
N PRO A 177 7.51 0.30 5.67
CA PRO A 177 8.45 -0.77 5.92
C PRO A 177 9.51 -0.88 4.81
N SER A 178 10.77 -1.05 5.20
CA SER A 178 11.87 -1.33 4.25
C SER A 178 11.81 -2.74 3.65
N VAL A 179 11.15 -3.67 4.34
CA VAL A 179 10.95 -5.06 3.91
C VAL A 179 9.74 -5.17 3.00
N HIS A 180 9.90 -5.87 1.87
CA HIS A 180 8.81 -6.18 0.93
C HIS A 180 8.17 -7.51 1.32
N ASP A 181 7.14 -7.47 2.16
CA ASP A 181 6.34 -8.62 2.59
C ASP A 181 4.83 -8.26 2.62
N ASP A 182 3.97 -9.17 3.06
CA ASP A 182 2.52 -8.88 3.13
C ASP A 182 2.17 -7.83 4.18
N THR A 183 3.01 -7.61 5.20
CA THR A 183 2.78 -6.54 6.17
C THR A 183 2.86 -5.17 5.51
N ARG A 184 3.80 -4.97 4.58
CA ARG A 184 3.87 -3.75 3.75
C ARG A 184 2.68 -3.64 2.80
N LYS A 185 2.20 -4.74 2.20
CA LYS A 185 1.00 -4.71 1.35
C LYS A 185 -0.24 -4.28 2.13
N ILE A 186 -0.43 -4.79 3.35
CA ILE A 186 -1.56 -4.39 4.20
C ILE A 186 -1.40 -2.95 4.66
N LEU A 187 -0.22 -2.57 5.16
CA LEU A 187 0.01 -1.21 5.65
C LEU A 187 -0.13 -0.16 4.53
N SER A 188 0.38 -0.46 3.33
CA SER A 188 0.20 0.40 2.16
C SER A 188 -1.28 0.51 1.77
N ALA A 189 -2.06 -0.57 1.82
CA ALA A 189 -3.51 -0.50 1.59
C ALA A 189 -4.21 0.41 2.63
N CYS A 190 -3.81 0.35 3.89
CA CYS A 190 -4.40 1.17 4.95
C CYS A 190 -4.04 2.65 4.86
N LEU A 191 -2.81 2.98 4.43
CA LEU A 191 -2.25 4.34 4.57
C LEU A 191 -2.03 5.08 3.26
N LEU A 192 -1.92 4.41 2.11
CA LEU A 192 -1.84 5.07 0.80
C LEU A 192 -3.23 5.53 0.33
N ILE A 193 -3.85 6.41 1.10
CA ILE A 193 -5.11 7.06 0.76
C ILE A 193 -4.88 8.57 0.89
N PRO A 194 -5.18 9.37 -0.15
CA PRO A 194 -5.09 10.83 -0.08
C PRO A 194 -6.13 11.37 0.91
N GLY A 195 -5.82 12.46 1.59
CA GLY A 195 -6.70 13.05 2.60
C GLY A 195 -6.20 12.78 4.02
N GLY A 196 -6.38 13.79 4.89
CA GLY A 196 -5.71 13.90 6.18
C GLY A 196 -4.65 14.99 6.15
#